data_AF-W9GH07-F1
#
_entry.id   AF-W9GH07-F1
#
_cell.length_a   1.000
_cell.length_b   1.000
_cell.length_c   1.000
_cell.angle_alpha   90.00
_cell.angle_beta   90.00
_cell.angle_gamma   90.00
#
_symmetry.space_group_name_H-M   'P 1'
#
loop_
_entity.id
_entity.type
_entity.pdbx_description
1 polymer ?
#
loop_
_entity_poly.entity_id
_entity_poly.type
_entity_poly.pdbx_seq_one_letter_code
_entity_poly.pdbx_strand_id
1 'polypeptide(L)'
;MTTRSKDPSHLTKDERLWQALRECPPLSQQCPAKEHLWFVLEDTACTKTNVDVVPFGSTTKVEVTRDYAHDELVAAMDWLHANEIRARQLTPDRLYAIVRSVGTRGAHGSARAVQADQLHGMTNVPAGTPVLWLSLDDEDEAAS
;
A
#
# COMPACT_ATOMS: atom_id res chain seq x y z
N MET A 1 -34.57 -3.28 23.46
CA MET A 1 -33.31 -2.66 22.98
C MET A 1 -32.16 -3.47 23.56
N THR A 2 -31.61 -4.38 22.77
CA THR A 2 -30.59 -5.33 23.24
C THR A 2 -29.40 -5.17 22.31
N THR A 3 -28.35 -4.49 22.78
CA THR A 3 -27.08 -4.37 22.05
C THR A 3 -26.45 -5.76 22.03
N ARG A 4 -26.54 -6.42 20.87
CA ARG A 4 -25.88 -7.69 20.62
C ARG A 4 -24.37 -7.42 20.66
N SER A 5 -23.70 -7.92 21.71
CA SER A 5 -22.24 -7.93 21.78
C SER A 5 -21.75 -8.69 20.55
N LYS A 6 -21.07 -7.99 19.63
CA LYS A 6 -20.53 -8.57 18.39
C LYS A 6 -19.36 -9.45 18.82
N ASP A 7 -19.53 -10.77 18.66
CA ASP A 7 -18.48 -11.75 18.91
C ASP A 7 -17.21 -11.32 18.13
N PRO A 8 -16.04 -11.12 18.78
CA PRO A 8 -14.83 -10.61 18.11
C PRO A 8 -14.29 -11.55 17.03
N SER A 9 -14.82 -12.77 16.96
CA SER A 9 -14.50 -13.80 15.97
C SER A 9 -15.03 -13.53 14.56
N HIS A 10 -15.89 -12.53 14.36
CA HIS A 10 -16.53 -12.24 13.07
C HIS A 10 -16.20 -10.88 12.43
N LEU A 11 -15.16 -10.20 12.92
CA LEU A 11 -14.76 -8.92 12.35
C LEU A 11 -14.07 -9.11 11.00
N THR A 12 -14.47 -8.30 10.02
CA THR A 12 -13.80 -8.22 8.72
C THR A 12 -12.39 -7.61 8.89
N LYS A 13 -11.51 -7.77 7.89
CA LYS A 13 -10.12 -7.28 7.98
C LYS A 13 -10.03 -5.78 8.25
N ASP A 14 -10.90 -5.01 7.60
CA ASP A 14 -11.06 -3.56 7.77
C ASP A 14 -11.58 -3.20 9.16
N GLU A 15 -12.59 -3.92 9.69
CA GLU A 15 -13.10 -3.72 11.05
C GLU A 15 -12.02 -4.01 12.11
N ARG A 16 -11.22 -5.07 11.93
CA ARG A 16 -10.13 -5.44 12.85
C ARG A 16 -9.06 -4.34 12.92
N LEU A 17 -8.60 -3.85 11.77
CA LEU A 17 -7.63 -2.75 11.70
C LEU A 17 -8.17 -1.48 12.35
N TRP A 18 -9.41 -1.13 12.02
CA TRP A 18 -10.07 0.05 12.57
C TRP A 18 -10.23 -0.01 14.09
N GLN A 19 -10.65 -1.17 14.61
CA GLN A 19 -10.77 -1.38 16.05
C GLN A 19 -9.40 -1.31 16.74
N ALA A 20 -8.39 -1.99 16.22
CA ALA A 20 -7.03 -1.95 16.77
C ALA A 20 -6.47 -0.52 16.84
N LEU A 21 -6.70 0.30 15.80
CA LEU A 21 -6.29 1.70 15.80
C LEU A 21 -7.02 2.52 16.88
N ARG A 22 -8.32 2.28 17.09
CA ARG A 22 -9.12 3.01 18.08
C ARG A 22 -8.79 2.64 19.52
N GLU A 23 -8.50 1.37 19.76
CA GLU A 23 -8.09 0.85 21.07
C GLU A 23 -6.65 1.23 21.41
N CYS A 24 -5.82 1.49 20.40
CA CYS A 24 -4.48 2.02 20.60
C CYS A 24 -4.54 3.46 21.13
N PRO A 25 -3.85 3.77 22.25
CA PRO A 25 -3.51 5.14 22.66
C PRO A 25 -2.77 5.91 21.54
N PRO A 26 -2.51 7.22 21.72
CA PRO A 26 -1.77 8.01 20.74
C PRO A 26 -0.50 7.29 20.27
N LEU A 27 -0.25 7.24 18.95
CA LEU A 27 0.83 6.42 18.39
C LEU A 27 2.22 6.90 18.84
N SER A 28 2.32 8.16 19.25
CA SER A 28 3.50 8.76 19.89
C SER A 28 3.86 8.11 21.23
N GLN A 29 2.90 7.48 21.92
CA GLN A 29 3.12 6.79 23.19
C GLN A 29 3.52 5.32 22.94
N GLN A 30 4.56 4.86 23.64
CA GLN A 30 4.93 3.45 23.63
C GLN A 30 3.98 2.64 24.53
N CYS A 31 3.32 1.63 23.97
CA CYS A 31 2.38 0.78 24.68
C CYS A 31 2.19 -0.57 23.98
N PRO A 32 1.74 -1.63 24.70
CA PRO A 32 1.46 -2.94 24.09
C PRO A 32 0.37 -2.90 23.01
N ALA A 33 -0.59 -1.97 23.11
CA ALA A 33 -1.63 -1.80 22.10
C ALA A 33 -1.07 -1.35 20.74
N LYS A 34 0.07 -0.64 20.74
CA LYS A 34 0.79 -0.29 19.52
C LYS A 34 1.39 -1.54 18.87
N GLU A 35 2.00 -2.43 19.65
CA GLU A 35 2.49 -3.72 19.13
C GLU A 35 1.35 -4.56 18.55
N HIS A 36 0.20 -4.59 19.23
CA HIS A 36 -1.00 -5.23 18.68
C HIS A 36 -1.42 -4.63 17.33
N LEU A 37 -1.39 -3.31 17.19
CA LEU A 37 -1.69 -2.64 15.93
C LEU A 37 -0.72 -3.06 14.81
N TRP A 38 0.59 -3.18 15.10
CA TRP A 38 1.58 -3.69 14.13
C TRP A 38 1.17 -5.08 13.61
N PHE A 39 0.85 -6.01 14.51
CA PHE A 39 0.45 -7.36 14.12
C PHE A 39 -0.87 -7.39 13.34
N VAL A 40 -1.86 -6.59 13.74
CA VAL A 40 -3.14 -6.51 13.00
C VAL A 40 -2.90 -5.94 11.61
N LEU A 41 -2.02 -4.95 11.46
CA LEU A 41 -1.74 -4.34 10.18
C LEU A 41 -1.01 -5.31 9.23
N GLU A 42 -0.01 -6.03 9.73
CA GLU A 42 0.66 -7.11 9.01
C GLU A 42 -0.34 -8.21 8.58
N ASP A 43 -1.23 -8.61 9.50
CA ASP A 43 -2.20 -9.68 9.27
C ASP A 43 -3.29 -9.30 8.25
N THR A 44 -3.70 -8.03 8.24
CA THR A 44 -4.86 -7.59 7.46
C THR A 44 -4.48 -6.92 6.15
N ALA A 45 -3.45 -6.08 6.16
CA ALA A 45 -3.14 -5.18 5.05
C ALA A 45 -1.89 -5.58 4.24
N CYS A 46 -0.96 -6.34 4.82
CA CYS A 46 0.25 -6.74 4.11
C CYS A 46 0.04 -7.97 3.21
N THR A 47 0.93 -8.12 2.23
CA THR A 47 0.94 -9.21 1.26
C THR A 47 1.43 -10.49 1.93
N LYS A 48 0.60 -11.54 1.87
CA LYS A 48 0.82 -12.80 2.59
C LYS A 48 1.10 -14.00 1.72
N THR A 49 0.93 -13.87 0.42
CA THR A 49 1.02 -14.98 -0.51
C THR A 49 1.72 -14.47 -1.74
N ASN A 50 2.51 -15.34 -2.35
CA ASN A 50 3.08 -15.03 -3.64
C ASN A 50 1.93 -14.92 -4.65
N VAL A 51 1.88 -13.79 -5.35
CA VAL A 51 0.86 -13.52 -6.35
C VAL A 51 1.54 -12.98 -7.59
N ASP A 52 1.23 -13.59 -8.73
CA ASP A 52 1.56 -13.02 -10.03
C ASP A 52 0.61 -11.87 -10.34
N VAL A 53 1.16 -10.68 -10.52
CA VAL A 53 0.42 -9.50 -10.99
C VAL A 53 0.91 -9.17 -12.38
N VAL A 54 -0.01 -8.91 -13.31
CA VAL A 54 0.31 -8.32 -14.61
C VAL A 54 0.11 -6.81 -14.49
N PRO A 55 1.18 -6.00 -14.52
CA PRO A 55 1.06 -4.54 -14.56
C PRO A 55 0.14 -4.08 -15.70
N PHE A 56 -0.67 -3.04 -15.46
CA PHE A 56 -1.42 -2.42 -16.54
C PHE A 56 -0.44 -1.88 -17.60
N GLY A 57 -0.60 -2.34 -18.84
CA GLY A 57 0.29 -2.01 -19.95
C GLY A 57 1.53 -2.92 -20.10
N SER A 58 1.70 -3.95 -19.26
CA SER A 58 2.72 -4.99 -19.44
C SER A 58 2.08 -6.31 -19.90
N THR A 59 2.82 -7.09 -20.68
CA THR A 59 2.47 -8.50 -21.00
C THR A 59 3.19 -9.49 -20.08
N THR A 60 4.10 -9.01 -19.23
CA THR A 60 4.93 -9.82 -18.35
C THR A 60 4.30 -9.91 -16.96
N LYS A 61 4.30 -11.11 -16.39
CA LYS A 61 3.87 -11.34 -15.00
C LYS A 61 5.01 -11.00 -14.07
N VAL A 62 4.69 -10.25 -13.01
CA VAL A 62 5.61 -9.96 -11.92
C VAL A 62 5.15 -10.74 -10.69
N GLU A 63 6.05 -11.54 -10.13
CA GLU A 63 5.80 -12.21 -8.86
C GLU A 63 5.95 -11.20 -7.71
N VAL A 64 4.89 -10.99 -6.97
CA VAL A 64 4.92 -10.28 -5.70
C VAL A 64 5.06 -11.32 -4.59
N THR A 65 6.23 -11.38 -3.95
CA THR A 65 6.50 -12.32 -2.85
C THR A 65 6.16 -11.71 -1.49
N ARG A 66 6.26 -12.53 -0.43
CA ARG A 66 6.14 -12.07 0.97
C ARG A 66 7.25 -11.12 1.41
N ASP A 67 8.33 -11.01 0.64
CA ASP A 67 9.48 -10.17 1.02
C ASP A 67 9.10 -8.69 1.10
N TYR A 68 8.05 -8.29 0.36
CA TYR A 68 7.49 -6.94 0.40
C TYR A 68 6.62 -6.66 1.64
N ALA A 69 6.21 -7.68 2.40
CA ALA A 69 5.30 -7.50 3.53
C ALA A 69 5.88 -6.60 4.62
N HIS A 70 7.20 -6.67 4.83
CA HIS A 70 7.90 -5.82 5.79
C HIS A 70 7.88 -4.35 5.37
N ASP A 71 8.23 -4.07 4.11
CA ASP A 71 8.24 -2.70 3.57
C ASP A 71 6.82 -2.10 3.54
N GLU A 72 5.82 -2.92 3.18
CA GLU A 72 4.40 -2.54 3.24
C GLU A 72 3.97 -2.17 4.67
N LEU A 73 4.39 -2.96 5.67
CA LEU A 73 4.08 -2.74 7.08
C LEU A 73 4.70 -1.44 7.60
N VAL A 74 5.98 -1.20 7.29
CA VAL A 74 6.69 0.04 7.66
C VAL A 74 6.02 1.25 7.02
N ALA A 75 5.77 1.23 5.71
CA ALA A 75 5.12 2.33 5.00
C ALA A 75 3.71 2.65 5.55
N ALA A 76 2.95 1.61 5.88
CA ALA A 76 1.63 1.76 6.47
C ALA A 76 1.68 2.37 7.88
N MET A 77 2.61 1.92 8.74
CA MET A 77 2.78 2.47 10.09
C MET A 77 3.29 3.90 10.06
N ASP A 78 4.21 4.24 9.15
CA ASP A 78 4.68 5.61 8.96
C ASP A 78 3.56 6.54 8.53
N TRP A 79 2.70 6.10 7.61
CA TRP A 79 1.53 6.89 7.21
C TRP A 79 0.54 7.08 8.37
N LEU A 80 0.30 6.04 9.18
CA LEU A 80 -0.56 6.13 10.35
C LEU A 80 -0.01 7.12 11.39
N HIS A 81 1.29 7.13 11.63
CA HIS A 81 1.93 8.13 12.49
C HIS A 81 1.75 9.55 11.94
N ALA A 82 2.03 9.76 10.66
CA ALA A 82 1.92 11.08 10.04
C ALA A 82 0.47 11.58 9.93
N ASN A 83 -0.52 10.68 9.91
CA ASN A 83 -1.92 11.01 9.66
C ASN A 83 -2.86 10.55 10.78
N GLU A 84 -2.37 10.36 12.01
CA GLU A 84 -3.10 9.68 13.08
C GLU A 84 -4.50 10.26 13.32
N ILE A 85 -4.60 11.58 13.45
CA ILE A 85 -5.86 12.29 13.69
C ILE A 85 -6.86 11.98 12.56
N ARG A 86 -6.40 12.06 11.31
CA ARG A 86 -7.22 11.76 10.14
C ARG A 86 -7.60 10.28 10.10
N ALA A 87 -6.66 9.38 10.35
CA ALA A 87 -6.85 7.94 10.30
C ALA A 87 -7.93 7.48 11.29
N ARG A 88 -7.95 8.04 12.51
CA ARG A 88 -8.94 7.75 13.55
C ARG A 88 -10.36 8.23 13.21
N GLN A 89 -10.51 9.15 12.26
CA GLN A 89 -11.81 9.67 11.80
C GLN A 89 -12.37 8.92 10.60
N LEU A 90 -11.59 8.04 9.98
CA LEU A 90 -12.02 7.28 8.80
C LEU A 90 -12.98 6.15 9.19
N THR A 91 -13.85 5.80 8.23
CA THR A 91 -14.61 4.55 8.29
C THR A 91 -13.68 3.35 8.08
N PRO A 92 -14.04 2.15 8.58
CA PRO A 92 -13.22 0.94 8.44
C PRO A 92 -12.76 0.69 7.00
N ASP A 93 -13.70 0.66 6.04
CA ASP A 93 -13.42 0.44 4.62
C ASP A 93 -12.38 1.43 4.08
N ARG A 94 -12.52 2.71 4.45
CA ARG A 94 -11.69 3.78 3.90
C ARG A 94 -10.30 3.78 4.51
N LEU A 95 -10.20 3.51 5.81
CA LEU A 95 -8.94 3.30 6.49
C LEU A 95 -8.18 2.15 5.83
N TYR A 96 -8.83 1.00 5.69
CA TYR A 96 -8.23 -0.19 5.10
C TYR A 96 -7.77 0.04 3.66
N ALA A 97 -8.62 0.67 2.82
CA ALA A 97 -8.26 0.98 1.43
C ALA A 97 -7.04 1.91 1.35
N ILE A 98 -6.96 2.94 2.19
CA ILE A 98 -5.83 3.86 2.21
C ILE A 98 -4.57 3.14 2.67
N VAL A 99 -4.62 2.42 3.81
CA VAL A 99 -3.47 1.69 4.35
C VAL A 99 -2.94 0.66 3.36
N ARG A 100 -3.83 -0.13 2.72
CA ARG A 100 -3.45 -1.03 1.62
C ARG A 100 -2.80 -0.29 0.47
N SER A 101 -3.37 0.85 0.05
CA SER A 101 -2.83 1.61 -1.07
C SER A 101 -1.44 2.19 -0.77
N VAL A 102 -1.19 2.64 0.47
CA VAL A 102 0.11 3.17 0.88
C VAL A 102 1.15 2.07 0.93
N GLY A 103 0.84 0.94 1.58
CA GLY A 103 1.74 -0.20 1.64
C GLY A 103 2.11 -0.69 0.24
N THR A 104 1.12 -0.89 -0.63
CA THR A 104 1.35 -1.45 -1.97
C THR A 104 1.94 -0.46 -2.97
N ARG A 105 1.60 0.84 -2.93
CA ARG A 105 2.01 1.85 -3.94
C ARG A 105 3.17 2.75 -3.51
N GLY A 106 3.67 2.64 -2.29
CA GLY A 106 4.79 3.44 -1.79
C GLY A 106 6.11 3.17 -2.53
N ALA A 107 7.12 4.02 -2.30
CA ALA A 107 8.45 3.91 -2.92
C ALA A 107 9.19 2.58 -2.64
N HIS A 108 8.64 1.74 -1.74
CA HIS A 108 9.12 0.41 -1.36
C HIS A 108 8.01 -0.67 -1.43
N GLY A 109 6.83 -0.33 -1.96
CA GLY A 109 5.69 -1.25 -2.00
C GLY A 109 5.79 -2.30 -3.10
N SER A 110 5.02 -3.38 -2.97
CA SER A 110 4.91 -4.46 -3.96
C SER A 110 4.57 -4.00 -5.38
N ALA A 111 3.87 -2.87 -5.56
CA ALA A 111 3.59 -2.30 -6.87
C ALA A 111 4.83 -1.67 -7.54
N ARG A 112 5.95 -1.49 -6.82
CA ARG A 112 7.20 -1.06 -7.43
C ARG A 112 7.91 -2.19 -8.17
N ALA A 113 7.77 -3.44 -7.73
CA ALA A 113 8.21 -4.60 -8.51
C ALA A 113 7.51 -4.59 -9.89
N VAL A 114 6.22 -4.26 -9.87
CA VAL A 114 5.35 -4.08 -11.05
C VAL A 114 5.79 -2.88 -11.93
N GLN A 115 6.23 -1.76 -11.33
CA GLN A 115 6.74 -0.60 -12.08
C GLN A 115 8.17 -0.77 -12.60
N ALA A 116 9.04 -1.48 -11.88
CA ALA A 116 10.39 -1.79 -12.35
C ALA A 116 10.35 -2.68 -13.61
N ASP A 117 9.29 -3.47 -13.77
CA ASP A 117 9.02 -4.26 -14.98
C ASP A 117 8.36 -3.45 -16.11
N GLN A 118 7.68 -2.34 -15.83
CA GLN A 118 7.25 -1.41 -16.90
C GLN A 118 8.44 -0.89 -17.71
N LEU A 119 9.64 -0.78 -17.10
CA LEU A 119 10.88 -0.47 -17.82
C LEU A 119 11.36 -1.60 -18.74
N HIS A 120 11.05 -2.87 -18.43
CA HIS A 120 11.32 -4.00 -19.34
C HIS A 120 10.30 -4.05 -20.50
N GLY A 121 9.05 -3.66 -20.26
CA GLY A 121 7.98 -3.67 -21.28
C GLY A 121 7.96 -2.47 -22.23
N MET A 122 8.63 -1.36 -21.88
CA MET A 122 8.67 -0.15 -22.72
C MET A 122 9.80 -0.13 -23.77
N THR A 123 10.71 -1.09 -23.77
CA THR A 123 11.79 -1.13 -24.77
C THR A 123 11.44 -2.06 -25.91
N ASN A 124 10.57 -1.59 -26.81
CA ASN A 124 10.57 -2.06 -28.20
C ASN A 124 11.78 -1.48 -28.97
N VAL A 125 12.92 -1.36 -28.29
CA VAL A 125 14.14 -0.72 -28.76
C VAL A 125 15.16 -1.82 -29.01
N PRO A 126 15.57 -2.06 -30.27
CA PRO A 126 16.60 -3.05 -30.59
C PRO A 126 17.89 -2.76 -29.81
N ALA A 127 18.53 -3.82 -29.31
CA ALA A 127 19.80 -3.73 -28.60
C ALA A 127 20.83 -2.93 -29.43
N GLY A 128 21.44 -1.90 -28.82
CA GLY A 128 22.39 -0.99 -29.47
C GLY A 128 21.86 0.40 -29.81
N THR A 129 20.57 0.67 -29.58
CA THR A 129 19.98 1.99 -29.82
C THR A 129 19.89 2.79 -28.50
N PRO A 130 20.50 3.99 -28.40
CA PRO A 130 20.45 4.79 -27.19
C PRO A 130 19.04 5.34 -26.93
N VAL A 131 18.57 5.22 -25.69
CA VAL A 131 17.30 5.80 -25.24
C VAL A 131 17.49 7.31 -25.07
N LEU A 132 16.81 8.10 -25.89
CA LEU A 132 16.74 9.56 -25.75
C LEU A 132 15.50 9.91 -24.92
N TRP A 133 15.71 10.53 -23.77
CA TRP A 133 14.64 11.11 -22.96
C TRP A 133 14.28 12.48 -23.56
N LEU A 134 13.11 12.58 -24.19
CA LEU A 134 12.56 13.86 -24.63
C LEU A 134 11.79 14.49 -23.47
N SER A 135 12.11 15.75 -23.16
CA SER A 135 11.32 16.58 -22.25
C SER A 135 10.03 16.98 -22.97
N LEU A 136 8.87 16.70 -22.37
CA LEU A 136 7.54 16.96 -22.94
C LEU A 136 7.10 18.44 -22.83
N ASP A 137 8.03 19.37 -22.59
CA ASP A 137 7.71 20.78 -22.31
C ASP A 137 7.98 21.74 -23.50
N ASP A 138 8.25 21.24 -24.71
CA ASP A 138 8.55 22.08 -25.89
C ASP A 138 7.47 22.07 -26.99
N GLU A 139 6.26 21.56 -26.74
CA GLU A 139 5.18 21.49 -27.76
C GLU A 139 4.18 22.67 -27.77
N ASP A 140 4.51 23.83 -27.19
CA ASP A 140 3.59 25.00 -27.16
C ASP A 140 4.12 26.30 -27.82
N GLU A 141 5.15 26.25 -28.68
CA GLU A 141 5.67 27.49 -29.33
C GLU A 141 5.89 27.42 -30.85
N ALA A 142 5.05 26.66 -31.57
CA ALA A 142 5.06 26.65 -33.06
C ALA A 142 3.67 26.84 -33.69
N ALA A 143 2.82 27.64 -33.06
CA ALA A 143 1.57 28.12 -33.67
C ALA A 143 1.33 29.60 -33.35
N SER A 144 2.17 30.49 -33.90
CA SER A 144 1.85 31.90 -34.18
C SER A 144 2.71 32.44 -35.31
#